data_AF-A0A3E0KH48-F1
#
_entry.id   AF-A0A3E0KH48-F1
#
_cell.length_a   1.000
_cell.length_b   1.000
_cell.length_c   1.000
_cell.angle_alpha   90.00
_cell.angle_beta   90.00
_cell.angle_gamma   90.00
#
_symmetry.space_group_name_H-M   'P 1'
#
loop_
_entity.id
_entity.type
_entity.pdbx_description
1 polymer ?
#
loop_
_entity_poly.entity_id
_entity_poly.type
_entity_poly.pdbx_seq_one_letter_code
_entity_poly.pdbx_strand_id
1 'polypeptide(L)'
;MEASGRRGEGGLGARDWPEGLERFGVFADGLREAARRAGSAAETGWRSRRLYERAFGQEPPPDVPVSAVSRTPEFLRFFVHWALHAADLRDLYNAALGDYRREHKVRSRANPFPDLLEYPGQGVELPFWGLTGRGVRRKLYALPTPDGVVLNHIEGEYARLPRDGDAAVEALLERGVQVRPRAVPLTVFHRLFVADLFVHGTGGGRYDAVTDRFIEAAFGVRPPLYAVVSATLHLPLGPGPVQPGAILEARRRLRDLRFNPQRYAWELDEVSEQLAALLRRKEELIDEIQQADAELKAARAAQAPRAGRGAPSRKRVLTREIEEVNAALYAALRPVEEAARRRLAELEARAEAGAAATRRTYPFFLFDPADVWDLLCVSCDGEDDGGQLTLAFPTGGR
;
A
#
# COMPACT_ATOMS: atom_id res chain seq x y z
N MET A 1 2.61 -9.05 28.89
CA MET A 1 3.63 -8.02 28.58
C MET A 1 5.04 -8.52 28.85
N GLU A 2 5.36 -9.03 30.04
CA GLU A 2 6.74 -9.47 30.38
C GLU A 2 7.31 -10.55 29.44
N ALA A 3 6.52 -11.56 29.07
CA ALA A 3 6.95 -12.60 28.13
C ALA A 3 7.15 -12.12 26.67
N SER A 4 6.55 -10.98 26.30
CA SER A 4 6.79 -10.32 25.01
C SER A 4 7.99 -9.37 25.11
N GLY A 5 8.20 -8.75 26.28
CA GLY A 5 9.37 -7.97 26.65
C GLY A 5 10.68 -8.73 26.44
N ARG A 6 10.80 -9.88 27.12
CA ARG A 6 12.01 -10.74 27.06
C ARG A 6 12.30 -11.30 25.68
N ARG A 7 11.27 -11.50 24.85
CA ARG A 7 11.43 -11.95 23.44
C ARG A 7 11.90 -10.82 22.52
N GLY A 8 11.47 -9.58 22.77
CA GLY A 8 11.96 -8.39 22.06
C GLY A 8 13.43 -8.12 22.34
N GLU A 9 13.82 -8.13 23.62
CA GLU A 9 15.22 -7.97 24.07
C GLU A 9 16.14 -9.05 23.48
N GLY A 10 15.73 -10.33 23.54
CA GLY A 10 16.52 -11.42 22.96
C GLY A 10 16.68 -11.34 21.44
N GLY A 11 15.68 -10.82 20.71
CA GLY A 11 15.72 -10.69 19.26
C GLY A 11 16.56 -9.50 18.75
N LEU A 12 16.58 -8.39 19.51
CA LEU A 12 17.39 -7.20 19.20
C LEU A 12 18.83 -7.35 19.69
N GLY A 13 19.04 -7.96 20.86
CA GLY A 13 20.37 -8.22 21.41
C GLY A 13 21.20 -9.20 20.55
N ALA A 14 20.54 -10.08 19.79
CA ALA A 14 21.21 -10.95 18.82
C ALA A 14 21.69 -10.23 17.55
N ARG A 15 21.33 -8.95 17.35
CA ARG A 15 21.63 -8.17 16.13
C ARG A 15 22.71 -7.10 16.31
N ASP A 16 23.36 -7.05 17.48
CA ASP A 16 24.40 -6.07 17.82
C ASP A 16 23.99 -4.62 17.50
N TRP A 17 22.77 -4.25 17.93
CA TRP A 17 22.19 -2.93 17.68
C TRP A 17 21.76 -2.27 19.01
N PRO A 18 22.70 -1.61 19.71
CA PRO A 18 22.48 -1.01 21.03
C PRO A 18 21.35 0.02 21.05
N GLU A 19 21.26 0.86 20.01
CA GLU A 19 20.24 1.90 19.88
C GLU A 19 18.83 1.28 19.80
N GLY A 20 18.69 0.16 19.10
CA GLY A 20 17.43 -0.58 19.04
C GLY A 20 16.98 -1.13 20.40
N LEU A 21 17.94 -1.60 21.21
CA LEU A 21 17.66 -2.08 22.57
C LEU A 21 17.26 -0.93 23.51
N GLU A 22 17.96 0.19 23.45
CA GLU A 22 17.63 1.39 24.22
C GLU A 22 16.21 1.87 23.88
N ARG A 23 15.92 2.04 22.59
CA ARG A 23 14.60 2.46 22.11
C ARG A 23 13.49 1.51 22.54
N PHE A 24 13.74 0.20 22.49
CA PHE A 24 12.80 -0.80 23.00
C PHE A 24 12.55 -0.65 24.51
N GLY A 25 13.60 -0.45 25.30
CA GLY A 25 13.50 -0.25 26.75
C GLY A 25 12.64 0.97 27.09
N VAL A 26 12.94 2.11 26.47
CA VAL A 26 12.18 3.36 26.63
C VAL A 26 10.70 3.16 26.26
N PHE A 27 10.42 2.53 25.11
CA PHE A 27 9.04 2.24 24.72
C PHE A 27 8.34 1.28 25.70
N ALA A 28 9.03 0.24 26.18
CA ALA A 28 8.46 -0.73 27.10
C ALA A 28 8.06 -0.08 28.43
N ASP A 29 8.86 0.85 28.94
CA ASP A 29 8.54 1.62 30.14
C ASP A 29 7.35 2.56 29.91
N GLY A 30 7.36 3.33 28.80
CA GLY A 30 6.24 4.18 28.41
C GLY A 30 4.94 3.38 28.22
N LEU A 31 5.01 2.19 27.64
CA LEU A 31 3.86 1.29 27.48
C LEU A 31 3.32 0.80 28.83
N ARG A 32 4.19 0.43 29.77
CA ARG A 32 3.78 0.02 31.14
C ARG A 32 3.14 1.17 31.90
N GLU A 33 3.63 2.39 31.73
CA GLU A 33 3.04 3.58 32.33
C GLU A 33 1.67 3.90 31.68
N ALA A 34 1.60 3.92 30.35
CA ALA A 34 0.37 4.14 29.61
C ALA A 34 -0.71 3.13 30.00
N ALA A 35 -0.37 1.84 30.09
CA ALA A 35 -1.29 0.77 30.45
C ALA A 35 -1.87 0.91 31.87
N ARG A 36 -1.15 1.56 32.81
CA ARG A 36 -1.64 1.82 34.17
C ARG A 36 -2.65 2.96 34.25
N ARG A 37 -2.61 3.90 33.30
CA ARG A 37 -3.44 5.13 33.32
C ARG A 37 -4.55 5.16 32.27
N ALA A 38 -4.42 4.37 31.20
CA ALA A 38 -5.35 4.36 30.09
C ALA A 38 -6.67 3.64 30.42
N GLY A 39 -7.80 4.23 30.04
CA GLY A 39 -9.12 3.60 30.14
C GLY A 39 -9.48 2.71 28.95
N SER A 40 -8.63 2.63 27.92
CA SER A 40 -8.87 1.80 26.73
C SER A 40 -7.57 1.38 26.03
N ALA A 41 -7.63 0.33 25.22
CA ALA A 41 -6.50 -0.11 24.41
C ALA A 41 -6.02 0.97 23.41
N ALA A 42 -6.95 1.74 22.85
CA ALA A 42 -6.62 2.85 21.96
C ALA A 42 -5.81 3.93 22.71
N GLU A 43 -6.24 4.25 23.94
CA GLU A 43 -5.55 5.17 24.82
C GLU A 43 -4.18 4.68 25.25
N THR A 44 -4.02 3.39 25.56
CA THR A 44 -2.70 2.79 25.80
C THR A 44 -1.79 2.99 24.60
N GLY A 45 -2.31 2.76 23.38
CA GLY A 45 -1.57 2.92 22.14
C GLY A 45 -1.00 4.33 21.96
N TRP A 46 -1.86 5.34 21.85
CA TRP A 46 -1.37 6.71 21.59
C TRP A 46 -0.60 7.30 22.78
N ARG A 47 -0.95 6.97 24.04
CA ARG A 47 -0.16 7.41 25.21
C ARG A 47 1.24 6.83 25.20
N SER A 48 1.39 5.55 24.88
CA SER A 48 2.71 4.91 24.79
C SER A 48 3.58 5.55 23.71
N ARG A 49 2.99 5.91 22.55
CA ARG A 49 3.67 6.66 21.49
C ARG A 49 4.13 8.03 21.99
N ARG A 50 3.26 8.82 22.62
CA ARG A 50 3.62 10.16 23.12
C ARG A 50 4.73 10.12 24.18
N LEU A 51 4.68 9.14 25.09
CA LEU A 51 5.73 8.95 26.10
C LEU A 51 7.06 8.60 25.47
N TYR A 52 7.05 7.73 24.45
CA TYR A 52 8.23 7.40 23.66
C TYR A 52 8.79 8.62 22.93
N GLU A 53 7.97 9.33 22.14
CA GLU A 53 8.40 10.52 21.39
C GLU A 53 8.99 11.62 22.30
N ARG A 54 8.37 11.86 23.46
CA ARG A 54 8.87 12.82 24.46
C ARG A 54 10.17 12.41 25.12
N ALA A 55 10.41 11.11 25.31
CA ALA A 55 11.67 10.61 25.86
C ALA A 55 12.86 10.91 24.92
N PHE A 56 12.59 11.07 23.62
CA PHE A 56 13.55 11.50 22.60
C PHE A 56 13.41 12.99 22.22
N GLY A 57 12.86 13.81 23.12
CA GLY A 57 12.83 15.27 22.97
C GLY A 57 11.78 15.83 22.01
N GLN A 58 10.90 15.00 21.45
CA GLN A 58 9.83 15.45 20.56
C GLN A 58 8.57 15.83 21.34
N GLU A 59 7.89 16.90 20.93
CA GLU A 59 6.56 17.24 21.47
C GLU A 59 5.50 17.04 20.38
N PRO A 60 4.87 15.84 20.31
CA PRO A 60 3.88 15.55 19.28
C PRO A 60 2.58 16.33 19.52
N PRO A 61 1.82 16.64 18.45
CA PRO A 61 0.53 17.30 18.55
C PRO A 61 -0.44 16.50 19.44
N PRO A 62 -1.48 17.15 19.98
CA PRO A 62 -2.44 16.48 20.84
C PRO A 62 -3.23 15.41 20.07
N ASP A 63 -3.39 14.24 20.70
CA ASP A 63 -4.26 13.17 20.20
C ASP A 63 -5.69 13.38 20.69
N VAL A 64 -6.63 13.61 19.77
CA VAL A 64 -8.06 13.72 20.09
C VAL A 64 -8.79 12.48 19.54
N PRO A 65 -9.34 11.60 20.38
CA PRO A 65 -10.04 10.43 19.88
C PRO A 65 -11.34 10.83 19.20
N VAL A 66 -11.64 10.24 18.04
CA VAL A 66 -12.91 10.46 17.31
C VAL A 66 -14.13 10.17 18.19
N SER A 67 -14.01 9.29 19.19
CA SER A 67 -15.07 9.05 20.17
C SER A 67 -15.38 10.22 21.10
N ALA A 68 -14.41 11.12 21.34
CA ALA A 68 -14.63 12.36 22.05
C ALA A 68 -15.25 13.40 21.12
N VAL A 69 -14.70 13.58 19.91
CA VAL A 69 -15.26 14.49 18.89
C VAL A 69 -16.73 14.17 18.63
N SER A 70 -17.07 12.90 18.46
CA SER A 70 -18.45 12.46 18.17
C SER A 70 -19.45 12.53 19.32
N ARG A 71 -19.02 13.02 20.49
CA ARG A 71 -19.90 13.35 21.62
C ARG A 71 -20.15 14.85 21.78
N THR A 72 -19.48 15.67 20.98
CA THR A 72 -19.67 17.12 21.02
C THR A 72 -21.02 17.51 20.39
N PRO A 73 -21.69 18.56 20.89
CA PRO A 73 -22.91 19.07 20.27
C PRO A 73 -22.72 19.41 18.78
N GLU A 74 -21.56 19.95 18.40
CA GLU A 74 -21.23 20.34 17.03
C GLU A 74 -21.20 19.13 16.09
N PHE A 75 -20.56 18.03 16.51
CA PHE A 75 -20.58 16.80 15.73
C PHE A 75 -21.98 16.18 15.68
N LEU A 76 -22.73 16.21 16.79
CA LEU A 76 -24.09 15.68 16.81
C LEU A 76 -25.01 16.50 15.92
N ARG A 77 -24.84 17.83 15.84
CA ARG A 77 -25.57 18.68 14.89
C ARG A 77 -25.28 18.28 13.44
N PHE A 78 -24.01 18.02 13.12
CA PHE A 78 -23.64 17.48 11.80
C PHE A 78 -24.28 16.11 11.52
N PHE A 79 -24.29 15.21 12.49
CA PHE A 79 -24.96 13.91 12.36
C PHE A 79 -26.49 14.04 12.21
N VAL A 80 -27.13 14.93 12.97
CA VAL A 80 -28.57 15.21 12.89
C VAL A 80 -28.94 15.75 11.50
N HIS A 81 -28.12 16.65 10.95
CA HIS A 81 -28.30 17.12 9.57
C HIS A 81 -28.30 15.94 8.58
N TRP A 82 -27.35 15.01 8.70
CA TRP A 82 -27.34 13.79 7.90
C TRP A 82 -28.60 12.92 8.08
N ALA A 83 -29.07 12.76 9.32
CA ALA A 83 -30.23 11.94 9.62
C ALA A 83 -31.53 12.54 9.06
N LEU A 84 -31.72 13.86 9.22
CA LEU A 84 -32.92 14.58 8.77
C LEU A 84 -32.98 14.72 7.24
N HIS A 85 -31.83 14.79 6.57
CA HIS A 85 -31.71 14.94 5.11
C HIS A 85 -31.18 13.68 4.42
N ALA A 86 -31.45 12.50 5.00
CA ALA A 86 -30.81 11.26 4.61
C ALA A 86 -30.99 10.90 3.12
N ALA A 87 -32.19 11.10 2.57
CA ALA A 87 -32.48 10.79 1.16
C ALA A 87 -31.65 11.66 0.20
N ASP A 88 -31.74 12.98 0.35
CA ASP A 88 -31.04 13.93 -0.51
C ASP A 88 -29.52 13.76 -0.43
N LEU A 89 -28.98 13.64 0.80
CA LEU A 89 -27.54 13.47 1.00
C LEU A 89 -27.04 12.11 0.50
N ARG A 90 -27.87 11.07 0.55
CA ARG A 90 -27.56 9.77 -0.05
C ARG A 90 -27.49 9.86 -1.57
N ASP A 91 -28.37 10.61 -2.21
CA ASP A 91 -28.36 10.81 -3.65
C ASP A 91 -27.11 11.59 -4.09
N LEU A 92 -26.78 12.68 -3.40
CA LEU A 92 -25.56 13.46 -3.65
C LEU A 92 -24.29 12.62 -3.43
N TYR A 93 -24.24 11.83 -2.37
CA TYR A 93 -23.14 10.93 -2.07
C TYR A 93 -22.95 9.87 -3.17
N ASN A 94 -24.04 9.21 -3.58
CA ASN A 94 -24.00 8.17 -4.61
C ASN A 94 -23.71 8.74 -6.00
N ALA A 95 -24.16 9.96 -6.29
CA ALA A 95 -23.82 10.68 -7.52
C ALA A 95 -22.31 10.98 -7.58
N ALA A 96 -21.74 11.55 -6.51
CA ALA A 96 -20.30 11.83 -6.41
C ALA A 96 -19.46 10.56 -6.61
N LEU A 97 -19.88 9.42 -6.03
CA LEU A 97 -19.28 8.12 -6.26
C LEU A 97 -19.39 7.65 -7.72
N GLY A 98 -20.59 7.79 -8.29
CA GLY A 98 -20.86 7.43 -9.68
C GLY A 98 -19.95 8.17 -10.64
N ASP A 99 -19.76 9.47 -10.42
CA ASP A 99 -18.92 10.33 -11.24
C ASP A 99 -17.44 9.93 -11.17
N TYR A 100 -16.94 9.73 -9.95
CA TYR A 100 -15.58 9.23 -9.72
C TYR A 100 -15.33 7.89 -10.42
N ARG A 101 -16.28 6.94 -10.32
CA ARG A 101 -16.11 5.62 -10.97
C ARG A 101 -16.07 5.73 -12.49
N ARG A 102 -16.86 6.64 -13.10
CA ARG A 102 -16.84 6.88 -14.55
C ARG A 102 -15.53 7.49 -14.99
N GLU A 103 -15.06 8.53 -14.30
CA GLU A 103 -13.80 9.22 -14.59
C GLU A 103 -12.58 8.30 -14.49
N HIS A 104 -12.49 7.54 -13.39
CA HIS A 104 -11.36 6.64 -13.13
C HIS A 104 -11.54 5.23 -13.72
N LYS A 105 -12.57 5.01 -14.55
CA LYS A 105 -12.88 3.73 -15.22
C LYS A 105 -12.96 2.54 -14.24
N VAL A 106 -13.45 2.80 -13.03
CA VAL A 106 -13.60 1.79 -11.96
C VAL A 106 -14.85 0.97 -12.22
N ARG A 107 -14.67 -0.31 -12.53
CA ARG A 107 -15.80 -1.24 -12.81
C ARG A 107 -16.48 -1.77 -11.55
N SER A 108 -15.76 -1.87 -10.45
CA SER A 108 -16.29 -2.43 -9.20
C SER A 108 -17.13 -1.40 -8.45
N ARG A 109 -18.37 -1.77 -8.11
CA ARG A 109 -19.25 -0.98 -7.23
C ARG A 109 -18.76 -0.92 -5.79
N ALA A 110 -17.88 -1.83 -5.38
CA ALA A 110 -17.29 -1.81 -4.04
C ALA A 110 -16.12 -0.82 -3.93
N ASN A 111 -15.63 -0.29 -5.05
CA ASN A 111 -14.49 0.63 -5.08
C ASN A 111 -14.95 2.04 -5.50
N PRO A 112 -14.45 3.10 -4.85
CA PRO A 112 -13.55 3.04 -3.71
C PRO A 112 -14.27 2.51 -2.43
N PHE A 113 -15.58 2.75 -2.31
CA PHE A 113 -16.50 2.12 -1.34
C PHE A 113 -17.90 1.95 -1.97
N PRO A 114 -18.81 1.15 -1.38
CA PRO A 114 -20.16 0.95 -1.90
C PRO A 114 -21.06 2.17 -1.76
N ASP A 115 -22.12 2.17 -2.56
CA ASP A 115 -23.22 3.14 -2.48
C ASP A 115 -23.99 2.99 -1.15
N LEU A 116 -24.60 4.09 -0.71
CA LEU A 116 -25.58 4.08 0.38
C LEU A 116 -26.90 3.51 -0.13
N LEU A 117 -27.38 2.49 0.57
CA LEU A 117 -28.56 1.71 0.19
C LEU A 117 -29.80 2.24 0.89
N GLU A 118 -30.97 1.90 0.36
CA GLU A 118 -32.25 2.08 1.04
C GLU A 118 -32.84 0.70 1.32
N TYR A 119 -33.28 0.50 2.56
CA TYR A 119 -33.87 -0.76 2.99
C TYR A 119 -35.35 -0.57 3.34
N PRO A 120 -36.27 -1.29 2.67
CA PRO A 120 -37.69 -1.21 2.96
C PRO A 120 -37.97 -1.43 4.45
N GLY A 121 -38.72 -0.51 5.06
CA GLY A 121 -39.07 -0.57 6.49
C GLY A 121 -37.96 -0.15 7.46
N GLN A 122 -36.71 0.02 7.02
CA GLN A 122 -35.60 0.50 7.86
C GLN A 122 -35.16 1.92 7.51
N GLY A 123 -35.33 2.33 6.24
CA GLY A 123 -34.99 3.66 5.74
C GLY A 123 -33.66 3.71 4.99
N VAL A 124 -33.15 4.93 4.81
CA VAL A 124 -31.94 5.22 4.02
C VAL A 124 -30.69 4.97 4.86
N GLU A 125 -29.71 4.22 4.34
CA GLU A 125 -28.43 3.98 5.00
C GLU A 125 -27.67 5.29 5.21
N LEU A 126 -27.25 5.53 6.45
CA LEU A 126 -26.37 6.62 6.81
C LEU A 126 -24.90 6.18 6.75
N PRO A 127 -23.97 7.05 6.32
CA PRO A 127 -22.53 6.77 6.34
C PRO A 127 -21.92 6.85 7.76
N PHE A 128 -22.65 6.38 8.77
CA PHE A 128 -22.28 6.36 10.18
C PHE A 128 -22.43 4.96 10.76
N TRP A 129 -21.77 4.75 11.90
CA TRP A 129 -21.94 3.59 12.77
C TRP A 129 -22.70 4.03 14.02
N GLY A 130 -23.69 3.24 14.43
CA GLY A 130 -24.23 3.25 15.78
C GLY A 130 -23.50 2.20 16.62
N LEU A 131 -23.19 2.53 17.88
CA LEU A 131 -22.65 1.57 18.83
C LEU A 131 -23.79 0.98 19.65
N THR A 132 -23.87 -0.34 19.67
CA THR A 132 -24.79 -1.07 20.57
C THR A 132 -24.32 -0.94 22.02
N GLY A 133 -25.15 -1.34 22.98
CA GLY A 133 -24.75 -1.36 24.41
C GLY A 133 -23.52 -2.24 24.69
N ARG A 134 -23.15 -3.15 23.78
CA ARG A 134 -21.93 -3.98 23.86
C ARG A 134 -20.73 -3.36 23.14
N GLY A 135 -20.85 -2.16 22.60
CA GLY A 135 -19.80 -1.47 21.83
C GLY A 135 -19.61 -1.99 20.40
N VAL A 136 -20.55 -2.78 19.88
CA VAL A 136 -20.47 -3.30 18.50
C VAL A 136 -20.95 -2.23 17.53
N ARG A 137 -20.18 -2.00 16.45
CA ARG A 137 -20.56 -1.06 15.39
C ARG A 137 -21.60 -1.67 14.46
N ARG A 138 -22.72 -0.98 14.26
CA ARG A 138 -23.78 -1.34 13.31
C ARG A 138 -24.06 -0.20 12.35
N LYS A 139 -24.41 -0.54 11.11
CA LYS A 139 -24.88 0.45 10.14
C LYS A 139 -26.15 1.11 10.68
N LEU A 140 -26.30 2.41 10.44
CA LEU A 140 -27.50 3.15 10.78
C LEU A 140 -28.35 3.38 9.54
N TYR A 141 -29.66 3.38 9.73
CA TYR A 141 -30.66 3.71 8.72
C TYR A 141 -31.58 4.80 9.27
N ALA A 142 -31.95 5.77 8.44
CA ALA A 142 -32.86 6.84 8.78
C ALA A 142 -34.21 6.60 8.10
N LEU A 143 -35.25 6.32 8.89
CA LEU A 143 -36.63 6.19 8.43
C LEU A 143 -37.37 7.50 8.75
N PRO A 144 -37.79 8.28 7.73
CA PRO A 144 -38.55 9.49 7.95
C PRO A 144 -39.93 9.19 8.54
N THR A 145 -40.40 10.06 9.43
CA THR A 145 -41.74 10.02 10.03
C THR A 145 -42.38 11.41 10.00
N PRO A 146 -43.70 11.52 10.28
CA PRO A 146 -44.36 12.82 10.39
C PRO A 146 -43.69 13.76 11.41
N ASP A 147 -43.15 13.22 12.50
CA ASP A 147 -42.60 13.96 13.63
C ASP A 147 -41.07 14.13 13.59
N GLY A 148 -40.39 13.52 12.62
CA GLY A 148 -38.93 13.57 12.50
C GLY A 148 -38.35 12.34 11.80
N VAL A 149 -37.41 11.66 12.45
CA VAL A 149 -36.72 10.47 11.93
C VAL A 149 -36.56 9.41 13.00
N VAL A 150 -36.80 8.15 12.64
CA VAL A 150 -36.43 6.98 13.44
C VAL A 150 -35.11 6.45 12.90
N LEU A 151 -34.10 6.39 13.77
CA LEU A 151 -32.82 5.75 13.49
C LEU A 151 -32.92 4.26 13.80
N ASN A 152 -32.56 3.42 12.85
CA ASN A 152 -32.57 1.97 12.97
C ASN A 152 -31.17 1.38 12.77
N HIS A 153 -30.96 0.21 13.34
CA HIS A 153 -29.86 -0.68 12.99
C HIS A 153 -30.38 -2.13 12.92
N ILE A 154 -29.51 -3.10 12.58
CA ILE A 154 -29.93 -4.51 12.43
C ILE A 154 -30.54 -5.12 13.70
N GLU A 155 -30.26 -4.56 14.88
CA GLU A 155 -30.78 -5.05 16.17
C GLU A 155 -32.10 -4.35 16.57
N GLY A 156 -32.68 -3.50 15.70
CA GLY A 156 -33.94 -2.78 15.93
C GLY A 156 -33.79 -1.26 15.93
N GLU A 157 -34.76 -0.57 16.54
CA GLU A 157 -34.76 0.87 16.73
C GLU A 157 -33.57 1.30 17.59
N TYR A 158 -32.86 2.32 17.14
CA TYR A 158 -31.68 2.87 17.79
C TYR A 158 -31.98 4.17 18.54
N ALA A 159 -32.69 5.10 17.89
CA ALA A 159 -33.12 6.37 18.50
C ALA A 159 -34.26 7.00 17.69
N ARG A 160 -35.00 7.94 18.31
CA ARG A 160 -35.98 8.79 17.62
C ARG A 160 -35.52 10.23 17.73
N LEU A 161 -35.49 10.91 16.59
CA LEU A 161 -35.08 12.30 16.48
C LEU A 161 -36.30 13.14 16.09
N PRO A 162 -36.63 14.21 16.82
CA PRO A 162 -37.61 15.20 16.37
C PRO A 162 -37.13 15.90 15.10
N ARG A 163 -38.06 16.52 14.37
CA ARG A 163 -37.72 17.33 13.17
C ARG A 163 -36.90 18.58 13.51
N ASP A 164 -37.06 19.13 14.71
CA ASP A 164 -36.25 20.25 15.17
C ASP A 164 -34.81 19.80 15.46
N GLY A 165 -33.84 20.44 14.80
CA GLY A 165 -32.45 20.01 14.83
C GLY A 165 -31.80 20.16 16.21
N ASP A 166 -32.11 21.23 16.93
CA ASP A 166 -31.54 21.48 18.26
C ASP A 166 -32.15 20.52 19.29
N ALA A 167 -33.46 20.33 19.27
CA ALA A 167 -34.12 19.31 20.09
C ALA A 167 -33.62 17.88 19.78
N ALA A 168 -33.25 17.60 18.53
CA ALA A 168 -32.67 16.31 18.17
C ALA A 168 -31.25 16.11 18.72
N VAL A 169 -30.43 17.16 18.77
CA VAL A 169 -29.11 17.11 19.42
C VAL A 169 -29.26 16.85 20.92
N GLU A 170 -30.16 17.59 21.59
CA GLU A 170 -30.43 17.38 23.01
C GLU A 170 -30.92 15.95 23.29
N ALA A 171 -31.85 15.44 22.49
CA ALA A 171 -32.34 14.07 22.63
C ALA A 171 -31.23 13.00 22.48
N LEU A 172 -30.23 13.25 21.62
CA LEU A 172 -29.07 12.35 21.47
C LEU A 172 -28.14 12.42 22.68
N LEU A 173 -27.89 13.63 23.21
CA LEU A 173 -27.07 13.86 24.39
C LEU A 173 -27.67 13.23 25.65
N GLU A 174 -28.94 13.51 25.93
CA GLU A 174 -29.67 12.98 27.09
C GLU A 174 -29.69 11.45 27.12
N ARG A 175 -29.87 10.83 25.96
CA ARG A 175 -29.90 9.36 25.81
C ARG A 175 -28.51 8.73 25.73
N GLY A 176 -27.44 9.53 25.66
CA GLY A 176 -26.08 9.05 25.53
C GLY A 176 -25.84 8.24 24.24
N VAL A 177 -26.52 8.58 23.15
CA VAL A 177 -26.45 7.86 21.88
C VAL A 177 -25.03 7.96 21.29
N GLN A 178 -24.48 6.83 20.85
CA GLN A 178 -23.09 6.74 20.42
C GLN A 178 -22.96 6.50 18.92
N VAL A 179 -22.67 7.57 18.18
CA VAL A 179 -22.45 7.53 16.73
C VAL A 179 -20.97 7.69 16.37
N ARG A 180 -20.51 7.06 15.28
CA ARG A 180 -19.17 7.26 14.73
C ARG A 180 -19.24 7.48 13.22
N PRO A 181 -18.50 8.45 12.68
CA PRO A 181 -18.47 8.66 11.23
C PRO A 181 -17.74 7.49 10.53
N ARG A 182 -18.14 7.18 9.29
CA ARG A 182 -17.29 6.46 8.34
C ARG A 182 -16.35 7.45 7.64
N ALA A 183 -15.53 6.95 6.71
CA ALA A 183 -14.48 7.72 6.05
C ALA A 183 -14.97 9.09 5.51
N VAL A 184 -16.05 9.12 4.70
CA VAL A 184 -16.51 10.37 4.09
C VAL A 184 -17.01 11.39 5.12
N PRO A 185 -17.98 11.10 6.02
CA PRO A 185 -18.37 12.10 7.01
C PRO A 185 -17.25 12.48 7.97
N LEU A 186 -16.30 11.58 8.23
CA LEU A 186 -15.11 11.89 9.03
C LEU A 186 -14.30 12.98 8.33
N THR A 187 -13.96 12.80 7.05
CA THR A 187 -13.20 13.80 6.29
C THR A 187 -13.99 15.10 6.11
N VAL A 188 -15.29 15.03 5.76
CA VAL A 188 -16.15 16.21 5.61
C VAL A 188 -16.15 17.04 6.89
N PHE A 189 -16.38 16.41 8.04
CA PHE A 189 -16.44 17.12 9.32
C PHE A 189 -15.11 17.81 9.65
N HIS A 190 -13.99 17.11 9.48
CA HIS A 190 -12.69 17.68 9.83
C HIS A 190 -12.27 18.80 8.88
N ARG A 191 -12.53 18.65 7.58
CA ARG A 191 -12.18 19.68 6.59
C ARG A 191 -13.06 20.92 6.71
N LEU A 192 -14.37 20.78 6.93
CA LEU A 192 -15.27 21.92 6.96
C LEU A 192 -15.29 22.66 8.31
N PHE A 193 -15.05 21.96 9.42
CA PHE A 193 -15.32 22.52 10.76
C PHE A 193 -14.13 22.50 11.72
N VAL A 194 -13.02 21.84 11.37
CA VAL A 194 -11.91 21.63 12.32
C VAL A 194 -10.57 22.17 11.81
N ALA A 195 -10.24 21.99 10.54
CA ALA A 195 -8.91 22.30 10.02
C ALA A 195 -8.91 22.80 8.57
N ASP A 196 -8.02 23.76 8.27
CA ASP A 196 -7.79 24.28 6.92
C ASP A 196 -7.05 23.29 6.01
N LEU A 197 -6.26 22.38 6.62
CA LEU A 197 -5.51 21.33 5.93
C LEU A 197 -5.75 19.99 6.64
N PHE A 198 -6.27 19.02 5.88
CA PHE A 198 -6.44 17.65 6.36
C PHE A 198 -5.33 16.75 5.80
N VAL A 199 -4.50 16.19 6.69
CA VAL A 199 -3.39 15.31 6.31
C VAL A 199 -3.73 13.86 6.60
N HIS A 200 -3.53 12.97 5.63
CA HIS A 200 -3.74 11.53 5.83
C HIS A 200 -2.74 10.68 5.02
N GLY A 201 -2.68 9.38 5.31
CA GLY A 201 -1.80 8.43 4.61
C GLY A 201 -2.34 7.96 3.25
N THR A 202 -1.57 7.18 2.49
CA THR A 202 -1.95 6.71 1.13
C THR A 202 -3.32 6.04 1.02
N GLY A 203 -3.83 5.46 2.11
CA GLY A 203 -5.15 4.85 2.17
C GLY A 203 -6.32 5.82 1.94
N GLY A 204 -6.17 7.13 2.22
CA GLY A 204 -7.27 8.11 2.09
C GLY A 204 -7.42 8.73 0.71
N GLY A 205 -6.36 8.76 -0.11
CA GLY A 205 -6.27 9.69 -1.25
C GLY A 205 -7.30 9.47 -2.35
N ARG A 206 -7.82 8.24 -2.50
CA ARG A 206 -8.88 7.90 -3.46
C ARG A 206 -10.27 8.32 -3.00
N TYR A 207 -10.49 8.37 -1.71
CA TYR A 207 -11.79 8.69 -1.11
C TYR A 207 -12.02 10.19 -1.04
N ASP A 208 -10.95 10.97 -0.89
CA ASP A 208 -11.07 12.41 -0.73
C ASP A 208 -11.43 13.12 -2.05
N ALA A 209 -11.06 12.56 -3.21
CA ALA A 209 -11.57 13.04 -4.50
C ALA A 209 -13.10 12.88 -4.64
N VAL A 210 -13.67 11.79 -4.09
CA VAL A 210 -15.13 11.63 -3.99
C VAL A 210 -15.71 12.63 -2.98
N THR A 211 -15.01 12.80 -1.87
CA THR A 211 -15.43 13.71 -0.79
C THR A 211 -15.46 15.17 -1.25
N ASP A 212 -14.53 15.60 -2.10
CA ASP A 212 -14.52 16.94 -2.71
C ASP A 212 -15.81 17.21 -3.48
N ARG A 213 -16.15 16.30 -4.40
CA ARG A 213 -17.39 16.38 -5.19
C ARG A 213 -18.62 16.40 -4.29
N PHE A 214 -18.61 15.58 -3.24
CA PHE A 214 -19.71 15.56 -2.27
C PHE A 214 -19.80 16.89 -1.49
N ILE A 215 -18.68 17.48 -1.05
CA ILE A 215 -18.66 18.76 -0.35
C ILE A 215 -19.23 19.87 -1.24
N GLU A 216 -18.80 19.96 -2.49
CA GLU A 216 -19.29 20.95 -3.45
C GLU A 216 -20.80 20.80 -3.66
N ALA A 217 -21.28 19.56 -3.85
CA ALA A 217 -22.68 19.30 -4.14
C ALA A 217 -23.60 19.46 -2.91
N ALA A 218 -23.16 19.04 -1.72
CA ALA A 218 -23.99 19.04 -0.51
C ALA A 218 -23.91 20.34 0.29
N PHE A 219 -22.77 21.04 0.26
CA PHE A 219 -22.55 22.25 1.05
C PHE A 219 -22.38 23.52 0.19
N GLY A 220 -22.22 23.39 -1.13
CA GLY A 220 -22.09 24.54 -2.02
C GLY A 220 -20.81 25.35 -1.82
N VAL A 221 -19.79 24.76 -1.18
CA VAL A 221 -18.52 25.41 -0.87
C VAL A 221 -17.37 24.72 -1.56
N ARG A 222 -16.30 25.47 -1.82
CA ARG A 222 -15.04 24.90 -2.30
C ARG A 222 -14.44 23.98 -1.22
N PRO A 223 -14.04 22.74 -1.53
CA PRO A 223 -13.46 21.83 -0.55
C PRO A 223 -12.14 22.37 0.03
N PRO A 224 -11.98 22.40 1.37
CA PRO A 224 -10.73 22.78 2.03
C PRO A 224 -9.58 21.82 1.70
N LEU A 225 -8.32 22.23 1.80
CA LEU A 225 -7.21 21.43 1.27
C LEU A 225 -7.00 20.11 2.03
N TYR A 226 -6.48 19.12 1.31
CA TYR A 226 -5.95 17.90 1.91
C TYR A 226 -4.62 17.50 1.28
N ALA A 227 -3.81 16.75 2.04
CA ALA A 227 -2.53 16.24 1.60
C ALA A 227 -2.42 14.73 1.87
N VAL A 228 -1.93 14.00 0.87
CA VAL A 228 -1.56 12.59 1.01
C VAL A 228 -0.07 12.51 1.30
N VAL A 229 0.27 12.06 2.50
CA VAL A 229 1.67 11.98 2.95
C VAL A 229 2.04 10.55 3.24
N SER A 230 3.19 10.13 2.72
CA SER A 230 3.78 8.82 3.02
C SER A 230 5.29 8.96 3.13
N ALA A 231 5.86 8.29 4.13
CA ALA A 231 7.29 8.12 4.26
C ALA A 231 7.62 6.63 4.33
N THR A 232 8.77 6.26 3.76
CA THR A 232 9.38 4.95 4.00
C THR A 232 10.70 5.17 4.71
N LEU A 233 10.80 4.67 5.94
CA LEU A 233 12.03 4.66 6.73
C LEU A 233 12.60 3.25 6.78
N HIS A 234 13.91 3.14 6.68
CA HIS A 234 14.65 1.89 6.79
C HIS A 234 15.49 1.91 8.07
N LEU A 235 15.54 0.77 8.78
CA LEU A 235 16.45 0.64 9.90
C LEU A 235 17.88 0.45 9.36
N PRO A 236 18.91 0.99 10.03
CA PRO A 236 20.31 0.84 9.64
C PRO A 236 20.84 -0.56 9.97
N LEU A 237 20.19 -1.61 9.47
CA LEU A 237 20.48 -3.01 9.79
C LEU A 237 21.16 -3.73 8.63
N GLY A 238 22.41 -4.14 8.82
CA GLY A 238 23.12 -5.00 7.86
C GLY A 238 23.51 -4.29 6.56
N PRO A 239 23.93 -5.03 5.53
CA PRO A 239 24.36 -4.43 4.27
C PRO A 239 23.17 -3.76 3.57
N GLY A 240 23.40 -2.57 3.01
CA GLY A 240 22.40 -1.80 2.28
C GLY A 240 21.70 -2.58 1.15
N PRO A 241 20.56 -2.08 0.67
CA PRO A 241 19.68 -2.81 -0.25
C PRO A 241 20.41 -3.26 -1.52
N VAL A 242 20.13 -4.49 -1.96
CA VAL A 242 20.49 -4.94 -3.30
C VAL A 242 19.50 -4.33 -4.30
N GLN A 243 20.03 -3.74 -5.37
CA GLN A 243 19.21 -3.13 -6.43
C GLN A 243 18.17 -4.14 -6.98
N PRO A 244 16.88 -3.77 -7.12
CA PRO A 244 15.81 -4.71 -7.48
C PRO A 244 16.08 -5.50 -8.77
N GLY A 245 16.79 -4.92 -9.73
CA GLY A 245 17.14 -5.56 -11.01
C GLY A 245 18.34 -6.51 -10.95
N ALA A 246 19.23 -6.39 -9.97
CA ALA A 246 20.53 -7.06 -9.99
C ALA A 246 20.45 -8.59 -9.96
N ILE A 247 19.55 -9.15 -9.12
CA ILE A 247 19.33 -10.61 -9.05
C ILE A 247 18.66 -11.10 -10.34
N LEU A 248 17.70 -10.35 -10.87
CA LEU A 248 17.01 -10.68 -12.13
C LEU A 248 18.00 -10.70 -13.31
N GLU A 249 18.90 -9.72 -13.38
CA GLU A 249 19.96 -9.64 -14.38
C GLU A 249 20.97 -10.78 -14.24
N ALA A 250 21.42 -11.09 -13.02
CA ALA A 250 22.33 -12.20 -12.76
C ALA A 250 21.71 -13.57 -13.15
N ARG A 251 20.42 -13.77 -12.85
CA ARG A 251 19.68 -14.98 -13.28
C ARG A 251 19.50 -15.02 -14.80
N ARG A 252 19.21 -13.88 -15.43
CA ARG A 252 19.12 -13.78 -16.90
C ARG A 252 20.45 -14.14 -17.55
N ARG A 253 21.56 -13.62 -17.01
CA ARG A 253 22.91 -13.92 -17.47
C ARG A 253 23.25 -15.42 -17.40
N LEU A 254 22.94 -16.10 -16.29
CA LEU A 254 23.12 -17.56 -16.20
C LEU A 254 22.30 -18.35 -17.22
N ARG A 255 21.06 -17.88 -17.49
CA ARG A 255 20.22 -18.46 -18.55
C ARG A 255 20.85 -18.22 -19.93
N ASP A 256 21.30 -17.01 -20.20
CA ASP A 256 21.90 -16.65 -21.47
C ASP A 256 23.24 -17.38 -21.68
N LEU A 257 24.04 -17.64 -20.65
CA LEU A 257 25.22 -18.51 -20.75
C LEU A 257 24.86 -19.92 -21.21
N ARG A 258 23.72 -20.48 -20.75
CA ARG A 258 23.26 -21.82 -21.15
C ARG A 258 22.75 -21.89 -22.59
N PHE A 259 21.95 -20.91 -23.02
CA PHE A 259 21.28 -20.95 -24.33
C PHE A 259 22.02 -20.17 -25.42
N ASN A 260 22.78 -19.16 -25.02
CA ASN A 260 23.56 -18.26 -25.88
C ASN A 260 25.01 -18.08 -25.38
N PRO A 261 25.76 -19.17 -25.14
CA PRO A 261 27.14 -19.10 -24.61
C PRO A 261 28.09 -18.23 -25.44
N GLN A 262 27.91 -18.17 -26.77
CA GLN A 262 28.75 -17.39 -27.68
C GLN A 262 28.82 -15.90 -27.34
N ARG A 263 27.79 -15.36 -26.69
CA ARG A 263 27.75 -13.96 -26.27
C ARG A 263 28.72 -13.62 -25.14
N TYR A 264 29.31 -14.62 -24.50
CA TYR A 264 30.17 -14.48 -23.32
C TYR A 264 31.59 -15.00 -23.55
N ALA A 265 31.92 -15.41 -24.79
CA ALA A 265 33.24 -15.96 -25.11
C ALA A 265 34.38 -14.94 -24.96
N TRP A 266 34.06 -13.65 -25.08
CA TRP A 266 35.01 -12.54 -24.87
C TRP A 266 35.43 -12.35 -23.41
N GLU A 267 34.76 -13.02 -22.46
CA GLU A 267 35.11 -12.94 -21.03
C GLU A 267 36.17 -13.97 -20.60
N LEU A 268 36.65 -14.81 -21.53
CA LEU A 268 37.79 -15.67 -21.29
C LEU A 268 39.09 -14.92 -21.62
N ASP A 269 40.09 -15.05 -20.75
CA ASP A 269 41.41 -14.46 -20.98
C ASP A 269 42.12 -15.07 -22.20
N GLU A 270 41.89 -16.36 -22.47
CA GLU A 270 42.42 -17.07 -23.63
C GLU A 270 41.32 -17.85 -24.36
N VAL A 271 41.31 -17.71 -25.69
CA VAL A 271 40.41 -18.44 -26.58
C VAL A 271 41.21 -19.51 -27.31
N SER A 272 40.95 -20.78 -27.00
CA SER A 272 41.58 -21.89 -27.71
C SER A 272 41.10 -21.98 -29.17
N GLU A 273 41.92 -22.58 -30.03
CA GLU A 273 41.55 -22.78 -31.44
C GLU A 273 40.27 -23.62 -31.60
N GLN A 274 40.06 -24.58 -30.69
CA GLN A 274 38.84 -25.37 -30.58
C GLN A 274 37.61 -24.51 -30.23
N LEU A 275 37.74 -23.57 -29.28
CA LEU A 275 36.67 -22.65 -28.93
C LEU A 275 36.33 -21.71 -30.09
N ALA A 276 37.35 -21.18 -30.78
CA ALA A 276 37.15 -20.36 -31.97
C ALA A 276 36.43 -21.12 -33.10
N ALA A 277 36.72 -22.41 -33.28
CA ALA A 277 36.02 -23.27 -34.24
C ALA A 277 34.55 -23.48 -33.86
N LEU A 278 34.24 -23.70 -32.57
CA LEU A 278 32.87 -23.82 -32.09
C LEU A 278 32.06 -22.53 -32.26
N LEU A 279 32.67 -21.36 -32.05
CA LEU A 279 32.03 -20.07 -32.27
C LEU A 279 31.67 -19.86 -33.75
N ARG A 280 32.62 -20.11 -34.66
CA ARG A 280 32.37 -20.04 -36.10
C ARG A 280 31.28 -21.00 -36.53
N ARG A 281 31.34 -22.26 -36.08
CA ARG A 281 30.30 -23.26 -36.41
C ARG A 281 28.93 -22.84 -35.90
N LYS A 282 28.86 -22.18 -34.73
CA LYS A 282 27.60 -21.67 -34.20
C LYS A 282 27.03 -20.53 -35.04
N GLU A 283 27.87 -19.61 -35.51
CA GLU A 283 27.45 -18.52 -36.41
C GLU A 283 26.90 -19.08 -37.72
N GLU A 284 27.62 -20.01 -38.35
CA GLU A 284 27.16 -20.72 -39.56
C GLU A 284 25.78 -21.38 -39.35
N LEU A 285 25.60 -22.10 -38.24
CA LEU A 285 24.32 -22.76 -37.92
C LEU A 285 23.17 -21.76 -37.68
N ILE A 286 23.47 -20.59 -37.11
CA ILE A 286 22.48 -19.51 -36.92
C ILE A 286 22.06 -18.94 -38.29
N ASP A 287 22.99 -18.78 -39.22
CA ASP A 287 22.67 -18.32 -40.58
C ASP A 287 21.88 -19.38 -41.34
N GLU A 288 22.29 -20.65 -41.27
CA GLU A 288 21.59 -21.77 -41.90
C GLU A 288 20.15 -21.92 -41.40
N ILE A 289 19.89 -21.75 -40.08
CA ILE A 289 18.54 -21.85 -39.53
C ILE A 289 17.67 -20.64 -39.90
N GLN A 290 18.24 -19.43 -40.00
CA GLN A 290 17.54 -18.24 -40.47
C GLN A 290 17.15 -18.36 -41.95
N GLN A 291 18.04 -18.89 -42.80
CA GLN A 291 17.76 -19.18 -44.19
C GLN A 291 16.63 -20.23 -44.33
N ALA A 292 16.71 -21.32 -43.57
CA ALA A 292 15.67 -22.36 -43.58
C ALA A 292 14.30 -21.83 -43.11
N ASP A 293 14.26 -20.91 -42.14
CA ASP A 293 13.02 -20.27 -41.70
C ASP A 293 12.46 -19.28 -42.74
N ALA A 294 13.32 -18.56 -43.46
CA ALA A 294 12.92 -17.68 -44.56
C ALA A 294 12.33 -18.49 -45.74
N GLU A 295 12.99 -19.58 -46.13
CA GLU A 295 12.51 -20.53 -47.15
C GLU A 295 11.14 -21.11 -46.77
N LEU A 296 10.97 -21.54 -45.51
CA LEU A 296 9.70 -22.09 -45.02
C LEU A 296 8.58 -21.05 -45.03
N LYS A 297 8.88 -19.80 -44.69
CA LYS A 297 7.92 -18.69 -44.72
C LYS A 297 7.51 -18.35 -46.16
N ALA A 298 8.47 -18.34 -47.09
CA ALA A 298 8.22 -18.14 -48.52
C ALA A 298 7.37 -19.27 -49.12
N ALA A 299 7.70 -20.54 -48.83
CA ALA A 299 6.93 -21.70 -49.29
C ALA A 299 5.49 -21.73 -48.77
N ARG A 300 5.27 -21.29 -47.51
CA ARG A 300 3.91 -21.12 -46.94
C ARG A 300 3.11 -20.02 -47.62
N ALA A 301 3.75 -18.91 -47.96
CA ALA A 301 3.11 -17.82 -48.69
C ALA A 301 2.73 -18.24 -50.13
N ALA A 302 3.52 -19.13 -50.75
CA ALA A 302 3.28 -19.65 -52.10
C ALA A 302 2.33 -20.87 -52.17
N GLN A 303 1.68 -21.28 -51.08
CA GLN A 303 0.76 -22.43 -51.01
C GLN A 303 1.34 -23.76 -51.55
N ALA A 304 2.66 -23.97 -51.43
CA ALA A 304 3.31 -25.16 -51.94
C ALA A 304 2.87 -26.44 -51.16
N PRO A 305 2.76 -27.61 -51.83
CA PRO A 305 2.34 -28.85 -51.19
C PRO A 305 3.32 -29.29 -50.09
N ARG A 306 2.78 -29.74 -48.95
CA ARG A 306 3.59 -30.23 -47.82
C ARG A 306 4.29 -31.53 -48.22
N ALA A 307 5.62 -31.51 -48.28
CA ALA A 307 6.44 -32.71 -48.45
C ALA A 307 6.28 -33.70 -47.28
N GLY A 308 6.47 -34.98 -47.59
CA GLY A 308 6.10 -36.18 -46.84
C GLY A 308 6.34 -36.21 -45.32
N ARG A 309 5.40 -36.89 -44.62
CA ARG A 309 5.53 -37.34 -43.23
C ARG A 309 6.56 -38.47 -43.16
N GLY A 310 7.74 -38.21 -42.59
CA GLY A 310 8.69 -39.28 -42.23
C GLY A 310 10.11 -38.83 -41.91
N ALA A 311 10.65 -37.82 -42.60
CA ALA A 311 12.00 -37.31 -42.34
C ALA A 311 11.97 -36.18 -41.29
N PRO A 312 12.96 -36.10 -40.36
CA PRO A 312 13.10 -34.92 -39.51
C PRO A 312 13.31 -33.70 -40.41
N SER A 313 12.53 -32.64 -40.20
CA SER A 313 12.68 -31.42 -40.98
C SER A 313 14.10 -30.88 -40.85
N ARG A 314 14.66 -30.29 -41.92
CA ARG A 314 15.98 -29.63 -41.93
C ARG A 314 16.18 -28.74 -40.69
N LYS A 315 15.13 -28.01 -40.28
CA LYS A 315 15.07 -27.21 -39.05
C LYS A 315 15.34 -28.00 -37.76
N ARG A 316 14.77 -29.21 -37.60
CA ARG A 316 15.01 -30.05 -36.41
C ARG A 316 16.45 -30.54 -36.33
N VAL A 317 17.05 -30.87 -37.47
CA VAL A 317 18.47 -31.27 -37.54
C VAL A 317 19.36 -30.10 -37.14
N LEU A 318 19.16 -28.92 -37.73
CA LEU A 318 19.91 -27.71 -37.38
C LEU A 318 19.74 -27.29 -35.92
N THR A 319 18.53 -27.44 -35.36
CA THR A 319 18.27 -27.13 -33.94
C THR A 319 19.07 -28.05 -33.03
N ARG A 320 19.14 -29.34 -33.36
CA ARG A 320 19.94 -30.32 -32.59
C ARG A 320 21.44 -30.03 -32.68
N GLU A 321 21.95 -29.68 -33.86
CA GLU A 321 23.35 -29.29 -34.01
C GLU A 321 23.68 -28.01 -33.21
N ILE A 322 22.77 -27.03 -33.19
CA ILE A 322 22.91 -25.85 -32.32
C ILE A 322 22.94 -26.25 -30.85
N GLU A 323 22.09 -27.19 -30.41
CA GLU A 323 22.09 -27.69 -29.04
C GLU A 323 23.42 -28.38 -28.68
N GLU A 324 23.99 -29.17 -29.59
CA GLU A 324 25.27 -29.85 -29.41
C GLU A 324 26.43 -28.84 -29.33
N VAL A 325 26.47 -27.86 -30.23
CA VAL A 325 27.47 -26.77 -30.20
C VAL A 325 27.31 -25.89 -28.96
N ASN A 326 26.06 -25.61 -28.54
CA ASN A 326 25.79 -24.90 -27.29
C ASN A 326 26.32 -25.65 -26.08
N ALA A 327 26.14 -26.97 -26.02
CA ALA A 327 26.66 -27.79 -24.93
C ALA A 327 28.18 -27.75 -24.88
N ALA A 328 28.86 -27.82 -26.03
CA ALA A 328 30.32 -27.73 -26.12
C ALA A 328 30.84 -26.34 -25.71
N LEU A 329 30.22 -25.26 -26.21
CA LEU A 329 30.55 -23.89 -25.82
C LEU A 329 30.30 -23.62 -24.33
N TYR A 330 29.19 -24.14 -23.79
CA TYR A 330 28.89 -24.03 -22.37
C TYR A 330 29.94 -24.75 -21.50
N ALA A 331 30.39 -25.93 -21.92
CA ALA A 331 31.45 -26.66 -21.25
C ALA A 331 32.79 -25.90 -21.30
N ALA A 332 33.11 -25.23 -22.41
CA ALA A 332 34.31 -24.38 -22.50
C ALA A 332 34.21 -23.12 -21.62
N LEU A 333 33.00 -22.57 -21.42
CA LEU A 333 32.75 -21.37 -20.61
C LEU A 333 32.50 -21.65 -19.12
N ARG A 334 32.89 -22.84 -18.64
CA ARG A 334 32.80 -23.23 -17.22
C ARG A 334 33.37 -22.17 -16.25
N PRO A 335 34.54 -21.55 -16.48
CA PRO A 335 35.05 -20.51 -15.59
C PRO A 335 34.15 -19.27 -15.49
N VAL A 336 33.59 -18.84 -16.63
CA VAL A 336 32.66 -17.68 -16.71
C VAL A 336 31.34 -18.01 -16.03
N GLU A 337 30.84 -19.24 -16.21
CA GLU A 337 29.66 -19.75 -15.52
C GLU A 337 29.87 -19.77 -14.00
N GLU A 338 30.99 -20.29 -13.52
CA GLU A 338 31.32 -20.34 -12.09
C GLU A 338 31.42 -18.94 -11.47
N ALA A 339 32.03 -17.99 -12.17
CA ALA A 339 32.05 -16.58 -11.76
C ALA A 339 30.64 -15.98 -11.69
N ALA A 340 29.79 -16.23 -12.71
CA ALA A 340 28.42 -15.75 -12.72
C ALA A 340 27.56 -16.38 -11.60
N ARG A 341 27.78 -17.66 -11.28
CA ARG A 341 27.12 -18.35 -10.16
C ARG A 341 27.55 -17.78 -8.81
N ARG A 342 28.86 -17.56 -8.61
CA ARG A 342 29.38 -16.90 -7.40
C ARG A 342 28.75 -15.52 -7.21
N ARG A 343 28.70 -14.73 -8.29
CA ARG A 343 28.08 -13.41 -8.26
C ARG A 343 26.60 -13.45 -7.89
N LEU A 344 25.84 -14.40 -8.45
CA LEU A 344 24.43 -14.57 -8.08
C LEU A 344 24.29 -14.95 -6.59
N ALA A 345 25.09 -15.91 -6.11
CA ALA A 345 25.06 -16.35 -4.72
C ALA A 345 25.42 -15.20 -3.75
N GLU A 346 26.41 -14.37 -4.08
CA GLU A 346 26.75 -13.16 -3.32
C GLU A 346 25.59 -12.17 -3.27
N LEU A 347 24.92 -11.92 -4.40
CA LEU A 347 23.78 -11.00 -4.46
C LEU A 347 22.58 -11.55 -3.68
N GLU A 348 22.32 -12.85 -3.76
CA GLU A 348 21.25 -13.51 -3.00
C GLU A 348 21.55 -13.50 -1.49
N ALA A 349 22.78 -13.82 -1.08
CA ALA A 349 23.20 -13.77 0.32
C ALA A 349 23.17 -12.33 0.88
N ARG A 350 23.59 -11.34 0.10
CA ARG A 350 23.48 -9.92 0.47
C ARG A 350 22.03 -9.46 0.58
N ALA A 351 21.17 -9.90 -0.34
CA ALA A 351 19.75 -9.57 -0.31
C ALA A 351 19.05 -10.23 0.88
N GLU A 352 19.41 -11.46 1.23
CA GLU A 352 18.92 -12.15 2.42
C GLU A 352 19.40 -11.47 3.71
N ALA A 353 20.68 -11.10 3.78
CA ALA A 353 21.24 -10.35 4.91
C ALA A 353 20.60 -8.94 5.05
N GLY A 354 20.38 -8.24 3.93
CA GLY A 354 19.73 -6.93 3.86
C GLY A 354 18.19 -6.98 3.89
N ALA A 355 17.59 -8.19 3.90
CA ALA A 355 16.13 -8.34 3.98
C ALA A 355 15.59 -7.80 5.30
N ALA A 356 16.40 -7.78 6.36
CA ALA A 356 16.07 -7.08 7.59
C ALA A 356 16.00 -5.57 7.35
N ALA A 357 17.06 -4.93 6.85
CA ALA A 357 17.10 -3.47 6.58
C ALA A 357 15.92 -2.96 5.76
N THR A 358 15.50 -3.75 4.76
CA THR A 358 14.50 -3.34 3.78
C THR A 358 13.05 -3.60 4.22
N ARG A 359 12.83 -4.26 5.36
CA ARG A 359 11.47 -4.48 5.90
C ARG A 359 10.82 -3.17 6.33
N ARG A 360 9.56 -2.99 5.91
CA ARG A 360 8.74 -1.81 6.21
C ARG A 360 7.74 -2.03 7.36
N THR A 361 7.79 -3.20 7.99
CA THR A 361 6.82 -3.62 9.02
C THR A 361 7.40 -3.57 10.42
N TYR A 362 8.52 -2.87 10.60
CA TYR A 362 9.08 -2.66 11.92
C TYR A 362 8.15 -1.75 12.74
N PRO A 363 8.00 -2.03 14.05
CA PRO A 363 7.23 -1.16 14.91
C PRO A 363 7.88 0.23 15.00
N PHE A 364 7.05 1.26 15.15
CA PHE A 364 7.47 2.67 15.13
C PHE A 364 8.56 2.98 16.15
N PHE A 365 8.56 2.31 17.32
CA PHE A 365 9.51 2.56 18.40
C PHE A 365 10.95 2.09 18.10
N LEU A 366 11.23 1.55 16.92
CA LEU A 366 12.59 1.23 16.49
C LEU A 366 13.25 2.39 15.73
N PHE A 367 12.47 3.38 15.30
CA PHE A 367 12.94 4.55 14.56
C PHE A 367 13.16 5.72 15.50
N ASP A 368 14.09 6.62 15.17
CA ASP A 368 14.18 7.85 15.93
C ASP A 368 12.93 8.69 15.67
N PRO A 369 12.25 9.20 16.71
CA PRO A 369 11.21 10.19 16.50
C PRO A 369 11.68 11.39 15.68
N ALA A 370 12.95 11.81 15.80
CA ALA A 370 13.52 12.90 15.02
C ALA A 370 13.51 12.61 13.51
N ASP A 371 13.84 11.37 13.09
CA ASP A 371 13.88 10.96 11.67
C ASP A 371 12.57 11.29 10.94
N VAL A 372 11.43 11.14 11.62
CA VAL A 372 10.11 11.43 11.05
C VAL A 372 9.87 12.94 10.90
N TRP A 373 10.29 13.72 11.89
CA TRP A 373 10.10 15.17 11.90
C TRP A 373 11.07 15.87 10.95
N ASP A 374 12.31 15.39 10.87
CA ASP A 374 13.33 15.93 9.97
C ASP A 374 12.89 15.76 8.51
N LEU A 375 12.26 14.64 8.15
CA LEU A 375 11.65 14.47 6.82
C LEU A 375 10.63 15.55 6.48
N LEU A 376 9.91 16.09 7.47
CA LEU A 376 8.94 17.17 7.27
C LEU A 376 9.61 18.55 7.17
N CYS A 377 10.83 18.69 7.70
CA CYS A 377 11.61 19.92 7.73
C CYS A 377 12.55 20.08 6.51
N VAL A 378 12.93 18.99 5.84
CA VAL A 378 13.80 19.03 4.66
C VAL A 378 13.08 19.72 3.50
N SER A 379 13.54 20.93 3.16
CA SER A 379 13.25 21.59 1.89
C SER A 379 13.69 20.68 0.74
N CYS A 380 13.04 20.78 -0.42
CA CYS A 380 13.21 19.91 -1.59
C CYS A 380 14.61 19.93 -2.27
N ASP A 381 15.68 20.12 -1.51
CA ASP A 381 17.06 20.07 -1.95
C ASP A 381 17.63 18.72 -1.52
N GLY A 382 17.78 17.84 -2.51
CA GLY A 382 18.06 16.43 -2.30
C GLY A 382 19.46 16.16 -1.77
N GLU A 383 19.52 15.45 -0.65
CA GLU A 383 20.49 14.41 -0.36
C GLU A 383 19.73 13.27 0.36
N ASP A 384 19.89 12.05 -0.15
CA ASP A 384 19.08 10.86 0.19
C ASP A 384 19.68 10.16 1.42
N ASP A 385 19.29 10.61 2.62
CA ASP A 385 19.66 10.01 3.91
C ASP A 385 18.83 8.75 4.26
N GLY A 386 18.29 8.05 3.25
CA GLY A 386 17.64 6.74 3.41
C GLY A 386 16.16 6.78 3.78
N GLY A 387 15.55 7.97 3.79
CA GLY A 387 14.11 8.18 3.94
C GLY A 387 13.53 8.92 2.73
N GLN A 388 12.52 8.35 2.08
CA GLN A 388 11.83 9.02 0.97
C GLN A 388 10.45 9.53 1.42
N LEU A 389 10.30 10.86 1.50
CA LEU A 389 9.00 11.52 1.70
C LEU A 389 8.30 11.69 0.35
N THR A 390 7.05 11.25 0.26
CA THR A 390 6.16 11.58 -0.85
C THR A 390 5.01 12.43 -0.32
N LEU A 391 4.95 13.67 -0.80
CA LEU A 391 3.87 14.61 -0.56
C LEU A 391 3.10 14.81 -1.86
N ALA A 392 1.83 14.42 -1.86
CA ALA A 392 0.93 14.68 -2.97
C ALA A 392 -0.20 15.60 -2.50
N PHE A 393 -0.18 16.83 -3.01
CA PHE A 393 -1.39 17.63 -3.07
C PHE A 393 -2.15 17.19 -4.32
N PRO A 394 -3.42 16.79 -4.21
CA PRO A 394 -4.25 16.61 -5.37
C PRO A 394 -4.24 17.94 -6.13
N THR A 395 -3.69 17.95 -7.33
CA THR A 395 -3.82 19.10 -8.22
C THR A 395 -5.31 19.18 -8.55
N GLY A 396 -6.02 20.10 -7.92
CA GLY A 396 -7.34 20.50 -8.38
C GLY A 396 -7.20 20.85 -9.86
N GLY A 397 -7.87 20.07 -10.72
CA GLY A 397 -8.04 20.45 -12.11
C GLY A 397 -8.54 21.88 -12.13
N ARG A 398 -7.79 22.75 -12.80
CA ARG A 398 -8.26 24.09 -13.15
C ARG A 398 -9.49 24.00 -14.03
#